data_AF-A0A0P0YK81-F1
#
_entry.id   AF-A0A0P0YK81-F1
#
_cell.length_a   1.000
_cell.length_b   1.000
_cell.length_c   1.000
_cell.angle_alpha   90.00
_cell.angle_beta   90.00
_cell.angle_gamma   90.00
#
_symmetry.space_group_name_H-M   'P 1'
#
loop_
_entity.id
_entity.type
_entity.pdbx_description
1 polymer ?
#
loop_
_entity_poly.entity_id
_entity_poly.type
_entity_poly.pdbx_seq_one_letter_code
_entity_poly.pdbx_strand_id
1 'polypeptide(L)'
;TSTVRMVGSTGAELFTCLSAGAAALWGHAHGGANEAVIRMLESIGDVENIPSFMSQVKDGKSGTRLMGFGHRVYKNYDPRAKVMRDLCHKVLRALECEDRLLNIAIAMEEIALKDEYFIERKL
;
A
#
# COMPACT_ATOMS: atom_id res chain seq x y z
N THR A 1 9.29 -11.18 -9.43
CA THR A 1 9.53 -11.73 -10.80
C THR A 1 11.00 -11.82 -11.17
N SER A 2 11.82 -10.78 -11.00
CA SER A 2 13.26 -10.85 -11.34
C SER A 2 13.97 -12.03 -10.65
N THR A 3 13.68 -12.29 -9.37
CA THR A 3 14.20 -13.44 -8.62
C THR A 3 13.89 -14.79 -9.28
N VAL A 4 12.66 -14.98 -9.76
CA VAL A 4 12.25 -16.21 -10.46
C VAL A 4 13.12 -16.43 -11.70
N ARG A 5 13.38 -15.37 -12.47
CA ARG A 5 14.22 -15.43 -13.67
C ARG A 5 15.68 -15.73 -13.33
N MET A 6 16.22 -15.06 -12.30
CA MET A 6 17.61 -15.26 -11.85
C MET A 6 17.87 -16.68 -11.36
N VAL A 7 16.94 -17.27 -10.63
CA VAL A 7 17.06 -18.67 -10.18
C VAL A 7 16.88 -19.62 -11.37
N GLY A 8 15.87 -19.39 -12.21
CA GLY A 8 15.60 -20.24 -13.38
C GLY A 8 16.71 -20.25 -14.43
N SER A 9 17.50 -19.18 -14.57
CA SER A 9 18.61 -19.15 -15.53
C SER A 9 19.74 -20.13 -15.20
N THR A 10 19.75 -20.69 -13.98
CA THR A 10 20.70 -21.74 -13.58
C THR A 10 20.27 -23.15 -13.99
N GLY A 11 19.06 -23.29 -14.58
CA GLY A 11 18.44 -24.59 -14.84
C GLY A 11 17.71 -25.20 -13.64
N ALA A 12 17.45 -24.40 -12.60
CA ALA A 12 16.71 -24.85 -11.42
C ALA A 12 15.27 -25.26 -11.77
N GLU A 13 14.79 -26.31 -11.10
CA GLU A 13 13.43 -26.84 -11.25
C GLU A 13 12.33 -25.80 -10.97
N LEU A 14 11.15 -26.01 -11.58
CA LEU A 14 10.03 -25.07 -11.54
C LEU A 14 9.62 -24.70 -10.11
N PHE A 15 9.46 -25.69 -9.23
CA PHE A 15 9.04 -25.44 -7.85
C PHE A 15 10.07 -24.62 -7.07
N THR A 16 11.36 -24.77 -7.35
CA THR A 16 12.43 -23.95 -6.76
C THR A 16 12.33 -22.50 -7.22
N CYS A 17 12.13 -22.29 -8.52
CA CYS A 17 11.95 -20.95 -9.09
C CYS A 17 10.72 -20.23 -8.51
N LEU A 18 9.60 -20.94 -8.39
CA LEU A 18 8.36 -20.41 -7.79
C LEU A 18 8.54 -20.08 -6.31
N SER A 19 9.20 -20.96 -5.55
CA SER A 19 9.48 -20.74 -4.12
C SER A 19 10.35 -19.49 -3.90
N ALA A 20 11.37 -19.29 -4.73
CA ALA A 20 12.20 -18.08 -4.69
C ALA A 20 11.40 -16.81 -5.04
N GLY A 21 10.46 -16.91 -5.99
CA GLY A 21 9.53 -15.84 -6.31
C GLY A 21 8.61 -15.47 -5.15
N ALA A 22 8.03 -16.48 -4.49
CA ALA A 22 7.18 -16.29 -3.33
C ALA A 22 7.95 -15.67 -2.15
N ALA A 23 9.16 -16.16 -1.86
CA ALA A 23 10.00 -15.59 -0.82
C ALA A 23 10.36 -14.11 -1.09
N ALA A 24 10.70 -13.77 -2.33
CA ALA A 24 10.97 -12.38 -2.71
C ALA A 24 9.72 -11.49 -2.61
N LEU A 25 8.54 -12.03 -2.93
CA LEU A 25 7.28 -11.33 -2.77
C LEU A 25 6.93 -11.13 -1.29
N TRP A 26 7.22 -12.08 -0.42
CA TRP A 26 6.88 -11.98 1.00
C TRP A 26 7.64 -10.87 1.74
N GLY A 27 8.78 -10.40 1.22
CA GLY A 27 9.52 -9.28 1.81
C GLY A 27 8.65 -8.04 2.06
N HIS A 28 8.84 -7.39 3.21
CA HIS A 28 8.06 -6.23 3.67
C HIS A 28 7.94 -5.11 2.62
N ALA A 29 9.03 -4.82 1.91
CA ALA A 29 9.08 -3.78 0.89
C ALA A 29 8.47 -4.18 -0.48
N HIS A 30 8.01 -5.42 -0.63
CA HIS A 30 7.38 -5.92 -1.86
C HIS A 30 5.92 -6.27 -1.60
N GLY A 31 5.62 -7.54 -1.33
CA GLY A 31 4.26 -8.03 -1.10
C GLY A 31 3.75 -7.82 0.31
N GLY A 32 4.62 -7.56 1.29
CA GLY A 32 4.21 -7.19 2.66
C GLY A 32 3.69 -5.76 2.81
N ALA A 33 3.71 -4.96 1.73
CA ALA A 33 3.25 -3.58 1.77
C ALA A 33 1.73 -3.48 2.07
N ASN A 34 0.93 -4.46 1.65
CA ASN A 34 -0.50 -4.49 1.94
C ASN A 34 -0.79 -4.66 3.45
N GLU A 35 -0.10 -5.58 4.12
CA GLU A 35 -0.18 -5.79 5.56
C GLU A 35 0.27 -4.53 6.30
N ALA A 36 1.34 -3.89 5.83
CA ALA A 36 1.81 -2.64 6.41
C ALA A 36 0.80 -1.49 6.30
N VAL A 37 0.01 -1.43 5.22
CA VAL A 37 -1.09 -0.46 5.09
C VAL A 37 -2.16 -0.74 6.14
N ILE A 38 -2.58 -2.00 6.32
CA ILE A 38 -3.58 -2.36 7.33
C ILE A 38 -3.08 -2.01 8.74
N ARG A 39 -1.85 -2.39 9.10
CA ARG A 39 -1.25 -2.06 10.40
C ARG A 39 -1.15 -0.55 10.63
N MET A 40 -0.81 0.20 9.58
CA MET A 40 -0.79 1.67 9.64
C MET A 40 -2.18 2.23 9.94
N LEU A 41 -3.21 1.80 9.20
CA LEU A 41 -4.60 2.24 9.41
C LEU A 41 -5.11 1.86 10.82
N GLU A 42 -4.80 0.65 11.29
CA GLU A 42 -5.12 0.20 12.64
C GLU A 42 -4.44 1.08 13.71
N SER A 43 -3.17 1.45 13.50
CA SER A 43 -2.42 2.31 14.42
C SER A 43 -2.94 3.76 14.47
N ILE A 44 -3.49 4.26 13.35
CA ILE A 44 -4.14 5.58 13.29
C ILE A 44 -5.45 5.52 14.11
N GLY A 45 -6.20 4.43 13.99
CA GLY A 45 -7.38 4.15 14.79
C GLY A 45 -8.63 4.93 14.35
N ASP A 46 -8.55 6.25 14.21
CA ASP A 46 -9.69 7.07 13.82
C ASP A 46 -9.30 8.20 12.86
N VAL A 47 -10.28 8.71 12.12
CA VAL A 47 -10.14 9.79 11.14
C VAL A 47 -9.58 11.05 11.81
N GLU A 48 -9.94 11.31 13.07
CA GLU A 48 -9.44 12.44 13.85
C GLU A 48 -7.91 12.44 14.05
N ASN A 49 -7.28 11.26 14.02
CA ASN A 49 -5.85 11.11 14.24
C ASN A 49 -5.01 11.29 12.96
N ILE A 50 -5.65 11.37 11.78
CA ILE A 50 -4.95 11.50 10.49
C ILE A 50 -4.03 12.74 10.45
N PRO A 51 -4.43 13.96 10.89
CA PRO A 51 -3.56 15.13 10.85
C PRO A 51 -2.26 14.93 11.64
N SER A 52 -2.34 14.29 12.81
CA SER A 52 -1.18 13.96 13.65
C SER A 52 -0.26 12.97 12.94
N PHE A 53 -0.82 11.91 12.35
CA PHE A 53 -0.06 10.93 11.58
C PHE A 53 0.65 11.56 10.38
N MET A 54 -0.06 12.40 9.60
CA MET A 54 0.52 13.10 8.46
C MET A 54 1.67 14.02 8.88
N SER A 55 1.56 14.71 10.02
CA SER A 55 2.64 15.53 10.56
C SER A 55 3.89 14.69 10.86
N GLN A 56 3.72 13.50 11.44
CA GLN A 56 4.84 12.59 11.73
C GLN A 56 5.52 12.07 10.46
N VAL A 57 4.76 11.80 9.40
CA VAL A 57 5.31 11.43 8.08
C VAL A 57 6.15 12.57 7.52
N LYS A 58 5.67 13.82 7.61
CA LYS A 58 6.37 14.99 7.09
C LYS A 58 7.65 15.33 7.86
N ASP A 59 7.66 15.16 9.18
CA ASP A 59 8.83 15.42 10.02
C ASP A 59 10.03 14.54 9.63
N GLY A 60 9.79 13.33 9.11
CA GLY A 60 10.81 12.46 8.54
C GLY A 60 11.82 11.88 9.53
N LYS A 61 11.91 12.41 10.76
CA LYS A 61 12.79 11.91 11.83
C LYS A 61 12.20 10.71 12.55
N SER A 62 10.87 10.59 12.54
CA SER A 62 10.12 9.50 13.18
C SER A 62 10.31 8.13 12.50
N GLY A 63 10.85 8.11 11.27
CA GLY A 63 10.87 6.90 10.44
C GLY A 63 9.48 6.48 9.92
N THR A 64 8.43 7.24 10.23
CA THR A 64 7.06 6.97 9.80
C THR A 64 6.94 7.19 8.30
N ARG A 65 6.33 6.21 7.62
CA ARG A 65 6.07 6.26 6.18
C ARG A 65 4.59 6.16 5.92
N LEU A 66 4.13 6.93 4.94
CA LEU A 66 2.79 6.79 4.40
C LEU A 66 2.75 5.56 3.48
N MET A 67 2.35 4.42 4.04
CA MET A 67 2.28 3.15 3.31
C MET A 67 1.11 3.17 2.32
N GLY A 68 1.29 2.51 1.17
CA GLY A 68 0.26 2.44 0.11
C GLY A 68 0.23 3.65 -0.84
N PHE A 69 1.06 4.67 -0.58
CA PHE A 69 1.23 5.84 -1.43
C PHE A 69 2.56 5.78 -2.19
N GLY A 70 2.57 6.38 -3.38
CA GLY A 70 3.67 6.33 -4.32
C GLY A 70 3.83 4.98 -5.02
N HIS A 71 4.35 5.01 -6.25
CA HIS A 71 4.68 3.78 -6.98
C HIS A 71 5.97 3.95 -7.77
N ARG A 72 6.82 2.91 -7.75
CA ARG A 72 8.11 2.95 -8.46
C ARG A 72 7.92 3.18 -9.97
N VAL A 73 6.84 2.63 -10.54
CA VAL A 73 6.53 2.68 -11.97
C VAL A 73 5.45 3.70 -12.32
N TYR A 74 4.42 3.85 -11.48
CA TYR A 74 3.28 4.73 -11.77
C TYR A 74 3.51 6.06 -11.07
N LYS A 75 3.62 7.15 -11.83
CA LYS A 75 4.02 8.45 -11.28
C LYS A 75 2.85 9.35 -10.87
N ASN A 76 1.66 9.09 -11.41
CA ASN A 76 0.50 9.95 -11.20
C ASN A 76 -0.65 9.19 -10.53
N TYR A 77 -0.95 7.98 -11.01
CA TYR A 77 -2.02 7.16 -10.47
C TYR A 77 -1.79 5.69 -10.82
N ASP A 78 -2.10 4.78 -9.91
CA ASP A 78 -2.07 3.34 -10.17
C ASP A 78 -3.41 2.88 -10.76
N PRO A 79 -3.49 2.48 -12.05
CA PRO A 79 -4.75 2.07 -12.66
C PRO A 79 -5.40 0.86 -11.97
N ARG A 80 -4.63 0.05 -11.23
CA ARG A 80 -5.14 -1.09 -10.47
C ARG A 80 -5.92 -0.64 -9.24
N ALA A 81 -5.52 0.48 -8.62
CA ALA A 81 -6.19 1.03 -7.45
C ALA A 81 -7.65 1.41 -7.76
N LYS A 82 -7.93 1.90 -8.98
CA LYS A 82 -9.30 2.23 -9.42
C LYS A 82 -10.22 1.02 -9.40
N VAL A 83 -9.78 -0.05 -10.07
CA VAL A 83 -10.55 -1.30 -10.15
C VAL A 83 -10.71 -1.91 -8.76
N MET A 84 -9.66 -1.86 -7.94
CA MET A 84 -9.68 -2.39 -6.58
C MET A 84 -10.65 -1.62 -5.66
N ARG A 85 -10.67 -0.29 -5.75
CA ARG A 85 -11.62 0.57 -5.03
C ARG A 85 -13.05 0.27 -5.42
N ASP A 86 -13.34 0.17 -6.72
CA ASP A 86 -14.69 -0.15 -7.21
C ASP A 86 -15.17 -1.52 -6.70
N LEU A 87 -14.27 -2.51 -6.68
CA LEU A 87 -14.58 -3.84 -6.16
C LEU A 87 -14.80 -3.82 -4.65
N CYS A 88 -13.97 -3.10 -3.90
CA CYS A 88 -14.12 -2.94 -2.45
C CYS A 88 -15.51 -2.39 -2.09
N HIS A 89 -15.94 -1.30 -2.73
CA HIS A 89 -17.28 -0.76 -2.51
C HIS A 89 -18.41 -1.73 -2.91
N LYS A 90 -18.23 -2.54 -3.95
CA LYS A 90 -19.21 -3.57 -4.34
C LYS A 90 -19.32 -4.66 -3.26
N VAL A 91 -18.20 -5.13 -2.73
CA VAL A 91 -18.16 -6.18 -1.69
C VAL A 91 -18.80 -5.67 -0.39
N LEU A 92 -18.43 -4.49 0.09
CA LEU A 92 -19.00 -3.93 1.32
C LEU A 92 -20.51 -3.70 1.23
N ARG A 93 -20.99 -3.19 0.09
CA ARG A 93 -22.44 -3.06 -0.15
C ARG A 93 -23.16 -4.41 -0.15
N ALA A 94 -22.56 -5.43 -0.77
CA ALA A 94 -23.17 -6.77 -0.83
C ALA A 94 -23.20 -7.46 0.54
N LEU A 95 -22.27 -7.12 1.44
CA LEU A 95 -22.19 -7.65 2.80
C LEU A 95 -22.96 -6.79 3.83
N GLU A 96 -23.54 -5.67 3.40
CA GLU A 96 -24.24 -4.71 4.27
C GLU A 96 -23.39 -4.27 5.48
N CYS A 97 -22.07 -4.15 5.28
CA CYS A 97 -21.14 -3.80 6.35
C CYS A 97 -20.40 -2.50 6.06
N GLU A 98 -20.14 -1.75 7.12
CA GLU A 98 -19.24 -0.62 7.10
C GLU A 98 -17.84 -1.04 7.54
N ASP A 99 -16.82 -0.48 6.89
CA ASP A 99 -15.43 -0.73 7.22
C ASP A 99 -14.76 0.55 7.71
N ARG A 100 -14.43 0.55 9.01
CA ARG A 100 -13.77 1.69 9.66
C ARG A 100 -12.40 1.99 9.03
N LEU A 101 -11.63 0.96 8.67
CA LEU A 101 -10.30 1.17 8.09
C LEU A 101 -10.41 1.76 6.68
N LEU A 102 -11.44 1.38 5.91
CA LEU A 102 -11.72 2.00 4.62
C LEU A 102 -12.07 3.49 4.78
N ASN A 103 -12.87 3.86 5.79
CA ASN A 103 -13.20 5.26 6.05
C ASN A 103 -11.94 6.09 6.36
N ILE A 104 -11.03 5.56 7.19
CA ILE A 104 -9.74 6.18 7.45
C ILE A 104 -8.91 6.29 6.17
N ALA A 105 -8.85 5.23 5.36
CA ALA A 105 -8.08 5.21 4.12
C ALA A 105 -8.57 6.26 3.10
N ILE A 106 -9.90 6.41 2.95
CA ILE A 106 -10.50 7.42 2.04
C ILE A 106 -10.19 8.83 2.54
N ALA A 107 -10.42 9.11 3.83
CA ALA A 107 -10.12 10.43 4.40
C ALA A 107 -8.63 10.78 4.28
N MET A 108 -7.76 9.78 4.48
CA MET A 108 -6.31 9.91 4.35
C MET A 108 -5.89 10.16 2.90
N GLU A 109 -6.50 9.48 1.92
CA GLU A 109 -6.32 9.72 0.47
C GLU A 109 -6.70 11.16 0.11
N GLU A 110 -7.86 11.64 0.55
CA GLU A 110 -8.30 13.01 0.25
C GLU A 110 -7.36 14.09 0.80
N ILE A 111 -6.81 13.87 2.00
CA ILE A 111 -5.85 14.80 2.62
C ILE A 111 -4.52 14.75 1.85
N ALA A 112 -3.98 13.56 1.59
CA ALA A 112 -2.70 13.40 0.88
C ALA A 112 -2.73 14.04 -0.51
N LEU A 113 -3.84 13.89 -1.26
CA LEU A 113 -3.99 14.45 -2.61
C LEU A 113 -4.09 15.98 -2.65
N LYS A 114 -4.41 16.64 -1.52
CA LYS A 114 -4.54 18.10 -1.42
C LYS A 114 -3.32 18.77 -0.79
N ASP A 115 -2.39 18.00 -0.26
CA ASP A 115 -1.29 18.49 0.56
C ASP A 115 0.00 18.58 -0.25
N GLU A 116 0.54 19.80 -0.35
CA GLU A 116 1.68 20.13 -1.21
C GLU A 116 2.89 19.22 -0.98
N TYR A 117 3.14 18.81 0.27
CA TYR A 117 4.26 17.93 0.60
C TYR A 117 4.21 16.61 -0.17
N PHE A 118 3.02 15.99 -0.27
CA PHE A 118 2.83 14.70 -0.91
C PHE A 118 2.73 14.84 -2.43
N ILE A 119 2.08 15.91 -2.91
CA ILE A 119 1.99 16.24 -4.34
C ILE A 119 3.39 16.42 -4.95
N GLU A 120 4.26 17.22 -4.32
CA GLU A 120 5.63 17.45 -4.78
C GLU A 120 6.46 16.16 -4.85
N ARG A 121 6.17 15.20 -3.96
CA ARG A 121 6.88 13.93 -3.85
C ARG A 121 6.28 12.81 -4.69
N LYS A 122 5.15 13.06 -5.37
CA LYS A 122 4.38 12.07 -6.15
C LYS A 122 4.04 10.82 -5.34
N LEU A 123 3.60 11.06 -4.10
CA LEU A 123 3.09 10.05 -3.18
C LEU A 123 1.59 9.90 -3.37
#